data_AF-A0A2J7PHB4-F1
#
_entry.id   AF-A0A2J7PHB4-F1
#
_cell.length_a   1.000
_cell.length_b   1.000
_cell.length_c   1.000
_cell.angle_alpha   90.00
_cell.angle_beta   90.00
_cell.angle_gamma   90.00
#
_symmetry.space_group_name_H-M   'P 1'
#
loop_
_entity.id
_entity.type
_entity.pdbx_description
1 polymer ?
#
loop_
_entity_poly.entity_id
_entity_poly.type
_entity_poly.pdbx_seq_one_letter_code
_entity_poly.pdbx_strand_id
1 'polypeptide(L)'
;MSHTVAASLNALVATGGWSSEYMATAAFVEEVDNLFDSFNGGTSVGRGKTLRCPLSDNSPHIELWKKASMGIKSWIFLKDGKPAFLHPPPSQNGWLIDITAAQHVWRTLKEAGFEYLHTQNLNQDPLENTFGAIRLNCGSNNNPTVGQFVNALKTSIISGLAFRGLGETNCEDDGATLLDNLQSLFRAPETASRYPSTSHDKETPAGMPESFHVTQQVHMDMSPAVPAGEMEVFSVAYVSGSIARQVLHGVSCDACKTCLTSEVLLSANVFIYFKECSDTEQSLTYPSEKLVETVGTAVTLMESIMTEAAHLNSVEQHITTAIKSTVDFEWIRCSGCSLHHQRIVDSIVRCLTRIYIPWWCKRRNRMMTEAARQRATERKMKILSHQ
;
A
#
# COMPACT_ATOMS: atom_id res chain seq x y z
N MET A 1 5.19 10.50 -1.86
CA MET A 1 6.45 10.39 -1.09
C MET A 1 6.22 9.35 -0.03
N SER A 2 7.15 8.41 0.18
CA SER A 2 6.95 7.33 1.15
C SER A 2 8.26 6.87 1.75
N HIS A 3 8.20 6.32 2.96
CA HIS A 3 9.33 5.67 3.62
C HIS A 3 10.01 4.62 2.72
N THR A 4 9.24 3.87 1.93
CA THR A 4 9.82 2.90 0.97
C THR A 4 10.67 3.59 -0.09
N VAL A 5 10.26 4.76 -0.60
CA VAL A 5 11.07 5.52 -1.57
C VAL A 5 12.36 6.03 -0.92
N ALA A 6 12.27 6.58 0.30
CA ALA A 6 13.45 7.00 1.05
C ALA A 6 14.43 5.84 1.30
N ALA A 7 13.91 4.68 1.73
CA ALA A 7 14.69 3.47 1.92
C ALA A 7 15.38 2.98 0.64
N SER A 8 14.68 3.02 -0.50
CA SER A 8 15.27 2.68 -1.81
C SER A 8 16.40 3.63 -2.19
N LEU A 9 16.22 4.94 -2.01
CA LEU A 9 17.25 5.94 -2.30
C LEU A 9 18.50 5.73 -1.43
N ASN A 10 18.32 5.52 -0.12
CA ASN A 10 19.42 5.23 0.79
C ASN A 10 20.16 3.94 0.42
N ALA A 11 19.42 2.89 0.05
CA ALA A 11 20.02 1.63 -0.38
C ALA A 11 20.88 1.80 -1.64
N LEU A 12 20.38 2.52 -2.65
CA LEU A 12 21.11 2.77 -3.89
C LEU A 12 22.38 3.62 -3.69
N VAL A 13 22.36 4.57 -2.75
CA VAL A 13 23.58 5.32 -2.39
C VAL A 13 24.56 4.42 -1.64
N ALA A 14 24.06 3.63 -0.68
CA ALA A 14 24.90 2.75 0.14
C ALA A 14 25.60 1.64 -0.66
N THR A 15 24.98 1.14 -1.74
CA THR A 15 25.61 0.16 -2.65
C THR A 15 26.51 0.79 -3.70
N GLY A 16 26.66 2.12 -3.71
CA GLY A 16 27.52 2.85 -4.63
C GLY A 16 26.90 3.08 -6.01
N GLY A 17 25.62 2.75 -6.20
CA GLY A 17 24.92 2.95 -7.47
C GLY A 17 24.61 4.43 -7.77
N TRP A 18 24.47 5.27 -6.74
CA TRP A 18 23.94 6.65 -6.84
C TRP A 18 24.77 7.67 -6.06
N SER A 19 24.72 8.94 -6.47
CA SER A 19 25.48 10.03 -5.82
C SER A 19 24.97 10.32 -4.40
N SER A 20 25.85 10.87 -3.55
CA SER A 20 25.51 11.23 -2.17
C SER A 20 24.39 12.29 -2.05
N GLU A 21 24.12 13.05 -3.11
CA GLU A 21 23.04 14.05 -3.16
C GLU A 21 21.65 13.41 -2.98
N TYR A 22 21.48 12.14 -3.37
CA TYR A 22 20.23 11.42 -3.18
C TYR A 22 19.92 11.12 -1.71
N MET A 23 20.92 11.14 -0.82
CA MET A 23 20.66 11.05 0.63
C MET A 23 19.88 12.25 1.14
N ALA A 24 20.17 13.46 0.62
CA ALA A 24 19.41 14.65 0.98
C ALA A 24 17.95 14.54 0.49
N THR A 25 17.75 13.94 -0.69
CA THR A 25 16.40 13.65 -1.22
C THR A 25 15.68 12.61 -0.36
N ALA A 26 16.36 11.53 0.03
CA ALA A 26 15.81 10.50 0.90
C ALA A 26 15.37 11.08 2.26
N ALA A 27 16.23 11.90 2.88
CA ALA A 27 15.92 12.59 4.13
C ALA A 27 14.69 13.50 4.00
N PHE A 28 14.60 14.29 2.93
CA PHE A 28 13.44 15.14 2.68
C PHE A 28 12.15 14.31 2.45
N VAL A 29 12.22 13.24 1.64
CA VAL A 29 11.09 12.36 1.38
C VAL A 29 10.57 11.72 2.67
N GLU A 30 11.47 11.29 3.54
CA GLU A 30 11.16 10.72 4.85
C GLU A 30 10.53 11.77 5.79
N GLU A 31 11.05 12.99 5.83
CA GLU A 31 10.48 14.08 6.63
C GLU A 31 9.05 14.43 6.18
N VAL A 32 8.80 14.45 4.87
CA VAL A 32 7.46 14.72 4.34
C VAL A 32 6.50 13.53 4.51
N ASP A 33 6.97 12.29 4.37
CA ASP A 33 6.14 11.09 4.65
C ASP A 33 5.69 11.08 6.12
N ASN A 34 6.62 11.32 7.05
CA ASN A 34 6.32 11.41 8.48
C ASN A 34 5.38 12.57 8.81
N LEU A 35 5.55 13.73 8.15
CA LEU A 35 4.61 14.84 8.30
C LEU A 35 3.21 14.43 7.82
N PHE A 36 3.08 13.80 6.64
CA PHE A 36 1.79 13.32 6.14
C PHE A 36 1.14 12.30 7.08
N ASP A 37 1.88 11.31 7.55
CA ASP A 37 1.37 10.29 8.47
C ASP A 37 0.82 10.91 9.76
N SER A 38 1.47 11.97 10.28
CA SER A 38 1.03 12.68 11.49
C SER A 38 -0.35 13.36 11.35
N PHE A 39 -0.79 13.63 10.12
CA PHE A 39 -2.12 14.19 9.82
C PHE A 39 -3.14 13.14 9.38
N ASN A 40 -2.71 11.88 9.18
CA ASN A 40 -3.56 10.77 8.77
C ASN A 40 -3.57 9.66 9.84
N GLY A 41 -3.60 10.06 11.12
CA GLY A 41 -3.67 9.15 12.26
C GLY A 41 -5.09 8.72 12.59
N GLY A 42 -5.28 7.41 12.78
CA GLY A 42 -6.59 6.75 12.89
C GLY A 42 -6.64 5.67 13.97
N THR A 43 -7.63 4.78 13.87
CA THR A 43 -7.80 3.62 14.78
C THR A 43 -6.86 2.46 14.45
N SER A 44 -6.41 2.35 13.19
CA SER A 44 -5.46 1.33 12.75
C SER A 44 -4.04 1.90 12.67
N VAL A 45 -3.21 1.60 13.68
CA VAL A 45 -1.77 1.87 13.58
C VAL A 45 -1.12 0.72 12.81
N GLY A 46 -0.77 0.98 11.55
CA GLY A 46 0.03 0.04 10.77
C GLY A 46 1.39 -0.19 11.44
N ARG A 47 1.91 -1.43 11.40
CA ARG A 47 3.27 -1.73 11.87
C ARG A 47 4.27 -0.77 11.22
N GLY A 48 5.09 -0.10 12.03
CA GLY A 48 6.13 0.82 11.56
C GLY A 48 5.69 2.25 11.26
N LYS A 49 4.38 2.55 11.24
CA LYS A 49 3.85 3.90 11.00
C LYS A 49 3.47 4.57 12.33
N THR A 50 4.46 4.83 13.17
CA THR A 50 4.29 5.33 14.55
C THR A 50 3.53 6.66 14.61
N LEU A 51 3.61 7.48 13.56
CA LEU A 51 2.92 8.77 13.45
C LEU A 51 1.46 8.66 12.99
N ARG A 52 1.00 7.48 12.54
CA ARG A 52 -0.42 7.23 12.28
C ARG A 52 -1.21 6.89 13.55
N CYS A 53 -0.60 7.02 14.73
CA CYS A 53 -1.32 6.90 15.99
C CYS A 53 -2.25 8.10 16.23
N PRO A 54 -3.27 7.97 17.09
CA PRO A 54 -4.06 9.12 17.52
C PRO A 54 -3.17 10.17 18.20
N LEU A 55 -3.43 11.44 17.91
CA LEU A 55 -2.81 12.56 18.60
C LEU A 55 -3.21 12.55 20.07
N SER A 56 -2.22 12.62 20.95
CA SER A 56 -2.37 12.80 22.39
C SER A 56 -1.13 13.49 22.96
N ASP A 57 -1.15 13.88 24.24
CA ASP A 57 0.01 14.51 24.89
C ASP A 57 1.25 13.61 24.93
N ASN A 58 1.06 12.29 24.91
CA ASN A 58 2.15 11.31 24.92
C ASN A 58 2.55 10.83 23.52
N SER A 59 1.87 11.31 22.48
CA SER A 59 2.15 10.94 21.11
C SER A 59 3.31 11.76 20.53
N PRO A 60 4.04 11.24 19.52
CA PRO A 60 5.22 11.92 18.96
C PRO A 60 4.91 13.18 18.13
N HIS A 61 3.63 13.46 17.87
CA HIS A 61 3.18 14.54 16.97
C HIS A 61 3.70 15.93 17.34
N ILE A 62 3.62 16.31 18.63
CA ILE A 62 3.96 17.67 19.04
C ILE A 62 5.44 17.99 18.81
N GLU A 63 6.32 17.03 19.12
CA GLU A 63 7.75 17.16 18.90
C GLU A 63 8.08 17.18 17.40
N LEU A 64 7.46 16.27 16.63
CA LEU A 64 7.60 16.23 15.19
C LEU A 64 7.14 17.55 14.54
N TRP A 65 5.96 18.07 14.90
CA TRP A 65 5.44 19.32 14.36
C TRP A 65 6.28 20.54 14.71
N LYS A 66 6.94 20.54 15.88
CA LYS A 66 7.91 21.58 16.22
C LYS A 66 9.12 21.55 15.27
N LYS A 67 9.68 20.37 15.01
CA LYS A 67 10.78 20.19 14.03
C LYS A 67 10.32 20.56 12.62
N ALA A 68 9.19 20.00 12.18
CA ALA A 68 8.63 20.20 10.84
C ALA A 68 8.33 21.68 10.58
N SER A 69 7.75 22.42 11.53
CA SER A 69 7.47 23.85 11.37
C SER A 69 8.73 24.68 11.11
N MET A 70 9.86 24.33 11.75
CA MET A 70 11.14 25.00 11.47
C MET A 70 11.67 24.64 10.08
N GLY A 71 11.62 23.36 9.72
CA GLY A 71 12.02 22.88 8.39
C GLY A 71 11.21 23.52 7.27
N ILE A 72 9.88 23.54 7.38
CA ILE A 72 8.96 24.11 6.40
C ILE A 72 9.21 25.60 6.21
N LYS A 73 9.46 26.36 7.28
CA LYS A 73 9.84 27.78 7.16
C LYS A 73 11.14 28.01 6.39
N SER A 74 12.05 27.03 6.40
CA SER A 74 13.33 27.09 5.67
C SER A 74 13.24 26.61 4.22
N TRP A 75 12.11 26.05 3.77
CA TRP A 75 11.97 25.58 2.40
C TRP A 75 12.13 26.70 1.39
N ILE A 76 13.00 26.45 0.40
CA ILE A 76 13.23 27.30 -0.76
C ILE A 76 12.96 26.46 -2.00
N PHE A 77 12.10 26.97 -2.88
CA PHE A 77 11.75 26.30 -4.13
C PHE A 77 12.59 26.89 -5.25
N LEU A 78 13.31 26.05 -5.98
CA LEU A 78 14.20 26.48 -7.05
C LEU A 78 13.66 26.08 -8.43
N LYS A 79 13.87 26.95 -9.42
CA LYS A 79 13.71 26.68 -10.85
C LYS A 79 14.96 27.19 -11.56
N ASP A 80 15.65 26.30 -12.28
CA ASP A 80 16.91 26.60 -12.95
C ASP A 80 17.97 27.24 -12.01
N GLY A 81 18.04 26.73 -10.77
CA GLY A 81 18.97 27.20 -9.74
C GLY A 81 18.62 28.54 -9.08
N LYS A 82 17.47 29.15 -9.42
CA LYS A 82 17.00 30.43 -8.85
C LYS A 82 15.71 30.23 -8.08
N PRO A 83 15.40 31.08 -7.07
CA PRO A 83 14.11 31.04 -6.40
C PRO A 83 12.95 31.08 -7.40
N ALA A 84 12.12 30.04 -7.39
CA ALA A 84 10.99 29.87 -8.29
C ALA A 84 9.84 30.84 -7.96
N PHE A 85 9.76 31.30 -6.72
CA PHE A 85 8.71 32.19 -6.23
C PHE A 85 9.31 33.36 -5.45
N LEU A 86 8.71 34.55 -5.61
CA LEU A 86 9.05 35.76 -4.84
C LEU A 86 8.55 35.68 -3.39
N HIS A 87 7.50 34.89 -3.16
CA HIS A 87 6.89 34.64 -1.86
C HIS A 87 6.71 33.13 -1.68
N PRO A 88 6.70 32.63 -0.43
CA PRO A 88 6.33 31.25 -0.13
C PRO A 88 5.07 30.81 -0.88
N PRO A 89 5.06 29.64 -1.55
CA PRO A 89 3.85 29.14 -2.18
C PRO A 89 2.75 28.91 -1.14
N PRO A 90 1.46 28.99 -1.52
CA PRO A 90 0.35 28.80 -0.60
C PRO A 90 0.41 27.48 0.18
N SER A 91 0.94 26.40 -0.43
CA SER A 91 1.11 25.09 0.22
C SER A 91 2.09 25.12 1.39
N GLN A 92 3.17 25.91 1.32
CA GLN A 92 4.12 26.06 2.43
C GLN A 92 3.44 26.74 3.62
N ASN A 93 2.66 27.79 3.36
CA ASN A 93 1.88 28.46 4.41
C ASN A 93 0.75 27.57 4.94
N GLY A 94 0.11 26.78 4.06
CA GLY A 94 -0.92 25.81 4.41
C GLY A 94 -0.44 24.84 5.48
N TRP A 95 0.72 24.21 5.29
CA TRP A 95 1.30 23.33 6.30
C TRP A 95 1.51 23.98 7.68
N LEU A 96 1.99 25.23 7.71
CA LEU A 96 2.19 25.96 8.96
C LEU A 96 0.86 26.27 9.66
N ILE A 97 -0.17 26.59 8.87
CA ILE A 97 -1.54 26.77 9.36
C ILE A 97 -2.10 25.46 9.89
N ASP A 98 -1.98 24.37 9.14
CA ASP A 98 -2.51 23.05 9.52
C ASP A 98 -1.90 22.54 10.82
N ILE A 99 -0.57 22.66 10.99
CA ILE A 99 0.10 22.34 12.24
C ILE A 99 -0.46 23.17 13.40
N THR A 100 -0.58 24.49 13.22
CA THR A 100 -1.06 25.39 14.26
C THR A 100 -2.53 25.11 14.61
N ALA A 101 -3.36 24.84 13.60
CA ALA A 101 -4.78 24.53 13.75
C ALA A 101 -4.98 23.19 14.46
N ALA A 102 -4.27 22.14 14.07
CA ALA A 102 -4.35 20.83 14.72
C ALA A 102 -3.93 20.90 16.20
N GLN A 103 -2.87 21.64 16.52
CA GLN A 103 -2.46 21.90 17.91
C GLN A 103 -3.53 22.66 18.70
N HIS A 104 -4.20 23.63 18.08
CA HIS A 104 -5.28 24.39 18.72
C HIS A 104 -6.50 23.50 18.99
N VAL A 105 -6.94 22.73 17.99
CA VAL A 105 -8.05 21.77 18.11
C VAL A 105 -7.76 20.77 19.22
N TRP A 106 -6.55 20.20 19.27
CA TRP A 106 -6.17 19.27 20.33
C TRP A 106 -6.30 19.89 21.72
N ARG A 107 -5.82 21.12 21.91
CA ARG A 107 -5.91 21.82 23.20
C ARG A 107 -7.38 21.98 23.64
N THR A 108 -8.25 22.39 22.72
CA THR A 108 -9.69 22.55 23.01
C THR A 108 -10.36 21.22 23.35
N LEU A 109 -10.06 20.15 22.61
CA LEU A 109 -10.60 18.82 22.88
C LEU A 109 -10.11 18.25 24.21
N LYS A 110 -8.83 18.45 24.52
CA LYS A 110 -8.26 18.08 25.82
C LYS A 110 -8.96 18.80 26.98
N GLU A 111 -9.20 20.11 26.84
CA GLU A 111 -9.96 20.89 27.84
C GLU A 111 -11.40 20.38 28.01
N ALA A 112 -11.98 19.81 26.95
CA ALA A 112 -13.29 19.15 26.98
C ALA A 112 -13.26 17.70 27.50
N GLY A 113 -12.10 17.16 27.88
CA GLY A 113 -11.94 15.83 28.47
C GLY A 113 -11.69 14.69 27.48
N PHE A 114 -11.36 14.98 26.22
CA PHE A 114 -10.98 13.94 25.25
C PHE A 114 -9.57 13.41 25.51
N GLU A 115 -9.38 12.09 25.40
CA GLU A 115 -8.08 11.43 25.63
C GLU A 115 -7.16 11.46 24.40
N TYR A 116 -7.73 11.55 23.20
CA TYR A 116 -7.00 11.56 21.94
C TYR A 116 -7.82 12.19 20.81
N LEU A 117 -7.15 12.50 19.70
CA LEU A 117 -7.73 12.99 18.46
C LEU A 117 -7.23 12.16 17.27
N HIS A 118 -8.15 11.63 16.47
CA HIS A 118 -7.82 11.07 15.17
C HIS A 118 -7.61 12.20 14.16
N THR A 119 -6.35 12.45 13.78
CA THR A 119 -6.00 13.55 12.86
C THR A 119 -6.56 13.33 11.45
N GLN A 120 -6.79 12.08 11.05
CA GLN A 120 -7.47 11.76 9.78
C GLN A 120 -8.88 12.40 9.67
N ASN A 121 -9.54 12.69 10.80
CA ASN A 121 -10.87 13.32 10.80
C ASN A 121 -10.82 14.82 10.53
N LEU A 122 -9.63 15.42 10.44
CA LEU A 122 -9.43 16.84 10.15
C LEU A 122 -9.28 17.12 8.63
N ASN A 123 -9.22 16.08 7.81
CA ASN A 123 -9.06 16.20 6.36
C ASN A 123 -10.42 16.10 5.62
N GLN A 124 -10.40 16.28 4.30
CA GLN A 124 -11.59 16.24 3.45
C GLN A 124 -11.83 14.88 2.77
N ASP A 125 -11.04 13.85 3.10
CA ASP A 125 -11.16 12.52 2.48
C ASP A 125 -12.57 11.94 2.65
N PRO A 126 -13.28 12.10 3.80
CA PRO A 126 -14.66 11.63 3.92
C PRO A 126 -15.63 12.25 2.92
N LEU A 127 -15.38 13.51 2.54
CA LEU A 127 -16.18 14.20 1.54
C LEU A 127 -15.83 13.69 0.13
N GLU A 128 -14.54 13.50 -0.17
CA GLU A 128 -14.08 12.97 -1.46
C GLU A 128 -14.54 11.53 -1.68
N ASN A 129 -14.46 10.67 -0.67
CA ASN A 129 -15.00 9.31 -0.67
C ASN A 129 -16.50 9.30 -0.92
N THR A 130 -17.23 10.25 -0.32
CA THR A 130 -18.67 10.43 -0.58
C THR A 130 -18.93 10.80 -2.04
N PHE A 131 -18.15 11.72 -2.63
CA PHE A 131 -18.25 12.03 -4.06
C PHE A 131 -17.90 10.83 -4.95
N GLY A 132 -16.93 10.00 -4.55
CA GLY A 132 -16.61 8.74 -5.21
C GLY A 132 -17.83 7.81 -5.26
N ALA A 133 -18.47 7.58 -4.11
CA ALA A 133 -19.68 6.76 -4.02
C ALA A 133 -20.84 7.30 -4.88
N ILE A 134 -21.01 8.63 -4.95
CA ILE A 134 -22.04 9.26 -5.81
C ILE A 134 -21.74 9.05 -7.29
N ARG A 135 -20.48 9.20 -7.71
CA ARG A 135 -20.07 8.96 -9.11
C ARG A 135 -20.22 7.50 -9.50
N LEU A 136 -19.90 6.56 -8.60
CA LEU A 136 -20.08 5.12 -8.83
C LEU A 136 -21.55 4.77 -9.10
N ASN A 137 -22.49 5.41 -8.39
CA ASN A 137 -23.93 5.27 -8.67
C ASN A 137 -24.35 5.80 -10.05
N CYS A 138 -23.50 6.57 -10.73
CA CYS A 138 -23.72 7.04 -12.09
C CYS A 138 -23.08 6.13 -13.16
N GLY A 139 -22.50 4.99 -12.76
CA GLY A 139 -21.84 4.04 -13.67
C GLY A 139 -20.67 4.69 -14.42
N SER A 140 -20.65 4.58 -15.75
CA SER A 140 -19.59 5.18 -16.57
C SER A 140 -19.70 6.70 -16.75
N ASN A 141 -20.74 7.34 -16.20
CA ASN A 141 -20.92 8.80 -16.31
C ASN A 141 -20.12 9.54 -15.22
N ASN A 142 -18.86 9.86 -15.55
CA ASN A 142 -17.97 10.58 -14.63
C ASN A 142 -18.33 12.06 -14.41
N ASN A 143 -19.27 12.64 -15.18
CA ASN A 143 -19.68 14.03 -15.06
C ASN A 143 -21.22 14.16 -15.03
N PRO A 144 -21.86 13.76 -13.92
CA PRO A 144 -23.31 13.80 -13.81
C PRO A 144 -23.84 15.25 -13.88
N THR A 145 -25.00 15.41 -14.49
CA THR A 145 -25.80 16.64 -14.35
C THR A 145 -26.24 16.84 -12.89
N VAL A 146 -26.64 18.05 -12.52
CA VAL A 146 -27.15 18.35 -11.17
C VAL A 146 -28.28 17.40 -10.76
N GLY A 147 -29.23 17.11 -11.65
CA GLY A 147 -30.33 16.17 -11.36
C GLY A 147 -29.85 14.74 -11.13
N GLN A 148 -28.89 14.27 -11.94
CA GLN A 148 -28.27 12.96 -11.76
C GLN A 148 -27.49 12.88 -10.44
N PHE A 149 -26.75 13.93 -10.10
CA PHE A 149 -26.02 14.02 -8.84
C PHE A 149 -26.96 13.94 -7.64
N VAL A 150 -28.06 14.70 -7.65
CA VAL A 150 -29.07 14.67 -6.58
C VAL A 150 -29.69 13.27 -6.43
N ASN A 151 -30.02 12.62 -7.53
CA ASN A 151 -30.58 11.26 -7.49
C ASN A 151 -29.55 10.26 -6.98
N ALA A 152 -28.31 10.33 -7.45
CA ALA A 152 -27.23 9.45 -7.01
C ALA A 152 -26.88 9.64 -5.53
N LEU A 153 -26.88 10.88 -5.02
CA LEU A 153 -26.71 11.19 -3.60
C LEU A 153 -27.82 10.56 -2.74
N LYS A 154 -29.09 10.70 -3.16
CA LYS A 154 -30.21 10.05 -2.45
C LYS A 154 -30.03 8.54 -2.40
N THR A 155 -29.70 7.92 -3.53
CA THR A 155 -29.41 6.48 -3.62
C THR A 155 -28.25 6.09 -2.70
N SER A 156 -27.14 6.85 -2.72
CA SER A 156 -25.97 6.65 -1.87
C SER A 156 -26.31 6.66 -0.38
N ILE A 157 -27.18 7.57 0.08
CA ILE A 157 -27.58 7.65 1.49
C ILE A 157 -28.46 6.46 1.88
N ILE A 158 -29.48 6.14 1.06
CA ILE A 158 -30.43 5.05 1.33
C ILE A 158 -29.73 3.68 1.32
N SER A 159 -28.74 3.52 0.45
CA SER A 159 -27.92 2.30 0.40
C SER A 159 -26.84 2.25 1.48
N GLY A 160 -26.80 3.21 2.42
CA GLY A 160 -25.82 3.25 3.50
C GLY A 160 -24.38 3.45 3.01
N LEU A 161 -24.21 4.10 1.86
CA LEU A 161 -22.91 4.32 1.21
C LEU A 161 -22.17 2.99 0.91
N ALA A 162 -22.90 1.92 0.61
CA ALA A 162 -22.39 0.56 0.40
C ALA A 162 -21.25 0.39 -0.63
N PHE A 163 -20.92 1.42 -1.41
CA PHE A 163 -19.87 1.42 -2.42
C PHE A 163 -18.56 2.11 -1.99
N ARG A 164 -18.37 2.41 -0.70
CA ARG A 164 -17.16 3.10 -0.17
C ARG A 164 -15.82 2.36 -0.34
N GLY A 165 -15.79 1.15 -0.88
CA GLY A 165 -14.59 0.30 -0.91
C GLY A 165 -14.21 -0.34 -2.25
N LEU A 166 -14.68 0.19 -3.39
CA LEU A 166 -14.19 -0.31 -4.68
C LEU A 166 -12.78 0.25 -4.91
N GLY A 167 -11.77 -0.58 -4.60
CA GLY A 167 -10.36 -0.24 -4.64
C GLY A 167 -9.91 0.22 -6.02
N GLU A 168 -9.81 1.54 -6.20
CA GLU A 168 -9.08 2.26 -7.26
C GLU A 168 -9.18 3.81 -7.06
N THR A 169 -9.45 4.28 -5.83
CA THR A 169 -9.53 5.71 -5.50
C THR A 169 -8.20 6.26 -4.99
N ASN A 170 -7.94 7.55 -5.20
CA ASN A 170 -6.76 8.23 -4.65
C ASN A 170 -6.89 8.56 -3.15
N CYS A 171 -8.09 8.43 -2.59
CA CYS A 171 -8.41 8.74 -1.20
C CYS A 171 -8.24 7.48 -0.34
N GLU A 172 -7.72 7.64 0.88
CA GLU A 172 -7.63 6.55 1.85
C GLU A 172 -9.05 6.17 2.36
N ASP A 173 -9.21 4.91 2.80
CA ASP A 173 -10.42 4.50 3.51
C ASP A 173 -10.49 5.28 4.84
N ASP A 174 -11.57 6.02 5.02
CA ASP A 174 -11.76 6.91 6.17
C ASP A 174 -12.37 6.18 7.39
N GLY A 175 -12.80 4.92 7.22
CA GLY A 175 -13.52 4.17 8.25
C GLY A 175 -14.83 4.84 8.73
N ALA A 176 -15.31 5.85 8.01
CA ALA A 176 -16.45 6.64 8.42
C ALA A 176 -17.75 5.87 8.16
N THR A 177 -18.61 5.88 9.18
CA THR A 177 -19.93 5.25 9.13
C THR A 177 -21.02 6.32 9.05
N LEU A 178 -22.10 5.99 8.37
CA LEU A 178 -23.24 6.90 8.25
C LEU A 178 -23.98 6.93 9.59
N LEU A 179 -24.30 8.14 10.08
CA LEU A 179 -25.06 8.31 11.33
C LEU A 179 -26.48 7.72 11.26
N ASP A 180 -27.13 7.83 10.09
CA ASP A 180 -28.44 7.23 9.81
C ASP A 180 -28.59 6.99 8.29
N ASN A 181 -29.08 5.82 7.90
CA ASN A 181 -29.37 5.46 6.50
C ASN A 181 -30.77 5.87 6.04
N LEU A 182 -31.53 6.54 6.90
CA LEU A 182 -32.88 7.04 6.65
C LEU A 182 -33.90 5.96 6.25
N GLN A 183 -33.57 4.68 6.44
CA GLN A 183 -34.49 3.57 6.14
C GLN A 183 -35.74 3.62 7.02
N SER A 184 -35.64 4.22 8.20
CA SER A 184 -36.76 4.49 9.09
C SER A 184 -37.85 5.34 8.42
N LEU A 185 -37.49 6.26 7.50
CA LEU A 185 -38.45 7.07 6.74
C LEU A 185 -39.23 6.27 5.69
N PHE A 186 -38.75 5.08 5.34
CA PHE A 186 -39.41 4.17 4.39
C PHE A 186 -40.20 3.05 5.08
N ARG A 187 -40.17 2.97 6.42
CA ARG A 187 -41.07 2.07 7.15
C ARG A 187 -42.48 2.63 7.10
N ALA A 188 -43.41 1.88 6.52
CA ALA A 188 -44.83 2.21 6.63
C ALA A 188 -45.24 2.22 8.12
N PRO A 189 -46.17 3.09 8.55
CA PRO A 189 -46.73 2.99 9.89
C PRO A 189 -47.33 1.59 10.05
N GLU A 190 -46.98 0.91 11.14
CA GLU A 190 -47.52 -0.41 11.48
C GLU A 190 -49.02 -0.30 11.78
N THR A 191 -49.83 -0.20 10.74
CA THR A 191 -51.26 -0.49 10.85
C THR A 191 -51.38 -2.01 10.92
N ALA A 192 -51.52 -2.49 12.15
CA ALA A 192 -52.02 -3.80 12.56
C ALA A 192 -52.44 -4.75 11.42
N SER A 193 -51.53 -5.62 11.00
CA SER A 193 -51.90 -6.88 10.34
C SER A 193 -51.55 -8.02 11.28
N ARG A 194 -52.55 -8.44 12.05
CA ARG A 194 -52.55 -9.72 12.77
C ARG A 194 -52.72 -10.84 11.75
N TYR A 195 -51.64 -11.44 11.24
CA TYR A 195 -51.65 -12.85 10.82
C TYR A 195 -50.26 -13.48 11.03
N PRO A 196 -50.18 -14.67 11.63
CA PRO A 196 -48.90 -15.31 11.95
C PRO A 196 -48.31 -16.06 10.75
N SER A 197 -46.99 -15.96 10.65
CA SER A 197 -46.04 -16.93 10.10
C SER A 197 -46.05 -17.22 8.59
N THR A 198 -44.91 -16.94 7.96
CA THR A 198 -44.10 -18.01 7.33
C THR A 198 -42.63 -17.63 7.49
N SER A 199 -41.93 -18.48 8.23
CA SER A 199 -40.48 -18.52 8.33
C SER A 199 -39.88 -18.76 6.94
N HIS A 200 -39.12 -17.79 6.44
CA HIS A 200 -38.11 -18.06 5.41
C HIS A 200 -36.75 -18.02 6.08
N ASP A 201 -36.07 -19.14 5.91
CA ASP A 201 -34.84 -19.53 6.55
C ASP A 201 -33.72 -18.48 6.39
N LYS A 202 -33.10 -18.17 7.53
CA LYS A 202 -31.74 -17.62 7.54
C LYS A 202 -30.80 -18.73 7.09
N GLU A 203 -30.54 -18.79 5.78
CA GLU A 203 -29.35 -19.47 5.31
C GLU A 203 -28.13 -18.71 5.84
N THR A 204 -27.50 -19.33 6.82
CA THR A 204 -26.17 -18.97 7.31
C THR A 204 -25.18 -19.69 6.40
N PRO A 205 -24.33 -19.02 5.61
CA PRO A 205 -23.19 -19.68 5.01
C PRO A 205 -22.18 -19.96 6.14
N ALA A 206 -22.21 -21.19 6.63
CA ALA A 206 -21.14 -21.74 7.43
C ALA A 206 -19.84 -21.73 6.61
N GLY A 207 -18.75 -21.24 7.22
CA GLY A 207 -17.38 -21.61 6.88
C GLY A 207 -16.87 -21.15 5.52
N MET A 208 -16.68 -19.84 5.34
CA MET A 208 -15.61 -19.36 4.45
C MET A 208 -14.28 -19.50 5.20
N PRO A 209 -13.29 -20.24 4.68
CA PRO A 209 -11.94 -20.19 5.24
C PRO A 209 -11.44 -18.74 5.13
N GLU A 210 -10.84 -18.23 6.20
CA GLU A 210 -10.15 -16.94 6.22
C GLU A 210 -9.32 -16.78 4.95
N SER A 211 -9.73 -15.83 4.11
CA SER A 211 -8.96 -15.38 2.97
C SER A 211 -7.59 -14.96 3.45
N PHE A 212 -6.57 -15.63 2.90
CA PHE A 212 -5.16 -15.34 3.08
C PHE A 212 -4.87 -13.91 2.56
N HIS A 213 -4.91 -12.91 3.45
CA HIS A 213 -4.66 -11.49 3.18
C HIS A 213 -3.18 -11.18 2.89
N VAL A 214 -2.54 -11.90 1.96
CA VAL A 214 -1.15 -11.59 1.54
C VAL A 214 -1.11 -10.50 0.47
N THR A 215 -2.25 -10.07 -0.07
CA THR A 215 -2.30 -9.17 -1.23
C THR A 215 -2.33 -7.67 -0.91
N GLN A 216 -2.41 -7.26 0.36
CA GLN A 216 -2.54 -5.83 0.70
C GLN A 216 -1.24 -5.16 1.16
N GLN A 217 -0.20 -5.92 1.55
CA GLN A 217 1.07 -5.34 2.04
C GLN A 217 2.20 -5.29 1.00
N VAL A 218 2.05 -5.93 -0.16
CA VAL A 218 3.04 -5.83 -1.25
C VAL A 218 2.54 -4.84 -2.30
N HIS A 219 2.36 -3.57 -1.93
CA HIS A 219 2.21 -2.50 -2.90
C HIS A 219 3.59 -2.24 -3.52
N MET A 220 3.97 -3.02 -4.53
CA MET A 220 5.10 -2.69 -5.38
C MET A 220 4.66 -1.60 -6.37
N ASP A 221 4.73 -0.34 -5.94
CA ASP A 221 4.78 0.77 -6.87
C ASP A 221 6.21 0.92 -7.38
N MET A 222 6.54 0.12 -8.40
CA MET A 222 7.69 0.38 -9.25
C MET A 222 7.28 1.36 -10.35
N SER A 223 7.83 2.56 -10.30
CA SER A 223 7.77 3.53 -11.41
C SER A 223 8.75 3.09 -12.52
N PRO A 224 8.40 3.21 -13.82
CA PRO A 224 9.15 2.57 -14.91
C PRO A 224 10.41 3.33 -15.37
N ALA A 225 11.16 3.98 -14.49
CA ALA A 225 12.27 4.84 -14.90
C ALA A 225 13.50 4.81 -13.96
N VAL A 226 14.14 3.65 -13.77
CA VAL A 226 15.42 3.53 -13.02
C VAL A 226 16.23 2.33 -13.56
N PRO A 227 17.59 2.38 -13.64
CA PRO A 227 18.41 1.30 -14.20
C PRO A 227 18.21 -0.05 -13.50
N ALA A 228 18.09 -1.11 -14.30
CA ALA A 228 17.50 -2.39 -13.93
C ALA A 228 18.33 -3.28 -12.97
N GLY A 229 19.65 -3.13 -12.88
CA GLY A 229 20.52 -4.12 -12.22
C GLY A 229 20.34 -4.25 -10.69
N GLU A 230 20.60 -3.18 -9.94
CA GLU A 230 20.63 -3.23 -8.46
C GLU A 230 19.22 -3.20 -7.83
N MET A 231 18.29 -2.48 -8.46
CA MET A 231 16.93 -2.33 -7.93
C MET A 231 16.09 -3.61 -8.08
N GLU A 232 16.36 -4.42 -9.11
CA GLU A 232 15.78 -5.76 -9.25
C GLU A 232 16.27 -6.69 -8.13
N VAL A 233 17.58 -6.65 -7.79
CA VAL A 233 18.15 -7.47 -6.71
C VAL A 233 17.53 -7.11 -5.35
N PHE A 234 17.37 -5.82 -5.02
CA PHE A 234 16.70 -5.42 -3.76
C PHE A 234 15.24 -5.90 -3.69
N SER A 235 14.54 -5.86 -4.81
CA SER A 235 13.15 -6.32 -4.90
C SER A 235 13.04 -7.84 -4.70
N VAL A 236 13.93 -8.59 -5.35
CA VAL A 236 14.06 -10.04 -5.20
C VAL A 236 14.44 -10.41 -3.77
N ALA A 237 15.36 -9.68 -3.13
CA ALA A 237 15.74 -9.89 -1.75
C ALA A 237 14.56 -9.61 -0.78
N TYR A 238 13.85 -8.50 -0.97
CA TYR A 238 12.68 -8.18 -0.14
C TYR A 238 11.58 -9.26 -0.25
N VAL A 239 11.28 -9.72 -1.46
CA VAL A 239 10.33 -10.81 -1.69
C VAL A 239 10.85 -12.12 -1.09
N SER A 240 12.13 -12.44 -1.25
CA SER A 240 12.77 -13.60 -0.64
C SER A 240 12.62 -13.61 0.89
N GLY A 241 12.79 -12.46 1.54
CA GLY A 241 12.55 -12.29 2.97
C GLY A 241 11.10 -12.62 3.37
N SER A 242 10.13 -12.13 2.59
CA SER A 242 8.71 -12.46 2.79
C SER A 242 8.42 -13.95 2.60
N ILE A 243 9.05 -14.59 1.61
CA ILE A 243 8.92 -16.04 1.37
C ILE A 243 9.52 -16.82 2.55
N ALA A 244 10.73 -16.47 2.99
CA ALA A 244 11.39 -17.12 4.12
C ALA A 244 10.50 -17.07 5.38
N ARG A 245 9.95 -15.90 5.68
CA ARG A 245 9.00 -15.73 6.81
C ARG A 245 7.81 -16.66 6.71
N GLN A 246 7.18 -16.72 5.53
CA GLN A 246 5.99 -17.55 5.31
C GLN A 246 6.28 -19.04 5.44
N VAL A 247 7.43 -19.48 4.90
CA VAL A 247 7.88 -20.87 4.98
C VAL A 247 8.18 -21.26 6.44
N LEU A 248 8.91 -20.40 7.16
CA LEU A 248 9.32 -20.65 8.55
C LEU A 248 8.13 -20.63 9.52
N HIS A 249 7.04 -19.94 9.20
CA HIS A 249 5.80 -20.01 9.97
C HIS A 249 5.22 -21.43 10.06
N GLY A 250 5.50 -22.28 9.07
CA GLY A 250 5.08 -23.68 9.04
C GLY A 250 6.15 -24.68 9.48
N VAL A 251 7.39 -24.24 9.72
CA VAL A 251 8.55 -25.10 9.98
C VAL A 251 9.33 -24.57 11.20
N SER A 252 9.16 -25.24 12.34
CA SER A 252 9.98 -24.99 13.54
C SER A 252 11.25 -25.84 13.48
N CYS A 253 12.29 -25.34 12.81
CA CYS A 253 13.57 -26.02 12.66
C CYS A 253 14.72 -25.02 12.49
N ASP A 254 15.67 -25.04 13.42
CA ASP A 254 16.80 -24.09 13.42
C ASP A 254 17.70 -24.24 12.18
N ALA A 255 17.99 -25.47 11.74
CA ALA A 255 18.75 -25.70 10.51
C ALA A 255 18.07 -25.07 9.29
N CYS A 256 16.73 -25.17 9.18
CA CYS A 256 15.98 -24.53 8.11
C CYS A 256 15.95 -23.00 8.25
N LYS A 257 15.88 -22.48 9.48
CA LYS A 257 15.96 -21.04 9.75
C LYS A 257 17.30 -20.47 9.30
N THR A 258 18.42 -21.05 9.74
CA THR A 258 19.77 -20.65 9.35
C THR A 258 20.01 -20.85 7.85
N CYS A 259 19.38 -21.84 7.23
CA CYS A 259 19.47 -22.08 5.78
C CYS A 259 18.76 -20.98 4.96
N LEU A 260 17.57 -20.54 5.39
CA LEU A 260 16.73 -19.58 4.65
C LEU A 260 16.99 -18.12 4.99
N THR A 261 17.67 -17.83 6.10
CA THR A 261 17.89 -16.47 6.61
C THR A 261 19.37 -16.16 6.76
N SER A 262 19.71 -14.88 6.82
CA SER A 262 21.07 -14.42 7.09
C SER A 262 21.08 -13.59 8.37
N GLU A 263 22.03 -13.89 9.26
CA GLU A 263 22.33 -13.04 10.43
C GLU A 263 23.25 -11.87 10.07
N VAL A 264 23.99 -11.99 8.97
CA VAL A 264 24.87 -10.93 8.45
C VAL A 264 24.11 -10.09 7.43
N LEU A 265 24.31 -8.77 7.50
CA LEU A 265 23.77 -7.84 6.51
C LEU A 265 24.50 -8.02 5.17
N LEU A 266 23.83 -8.65 4.21
CA LEU A 266 24.29 -8.81 2.84
C LEU A 266 24.01 -7.55 2.02
N SER A 267 24.79 -7.29 0.97
CA SER A 267 24.57 -6.17 0.04
C SER A 267 23.16 -6.18 -0.56
N ALA A 268 22.66 -7.36 -0.95
CA ALA A 268 21.30 -7.54 -1.45
C ALA A 268 20.21 -7.19 -0.42
N ASN A 269 20.53 -7.26 0.88
CA ASN A 269 19.60 -7.01 1.98
C ASN A 269 19.66 -5.56 2.50
N VAL A 270 20.50 -4.69 1.95
CA VAL A 270 20.64 -3.28 2.38
C VAL A 270 19.31 -2.53 2.28
N PHE A 271 18.50 -2.81 1.25
CA PHE A 271 17.16 -2.23 1.16
C PHE A 271 16.23 -2.68 2.29
N ILE A 272 16.32 -3.94 2.73
CA ILE A 272 15.53 -4.46 3.86
C ILE A 272 15.93 -3.71 5.14
N TYR A 273 17.24 -3.48 5.32
CA TYR A 273 17.77 -2.71 6.45
C TYR A 273 17.20 -1.30 6.52
N PHE A 274 17.23 -0.54 5.42
CA PHE A 274 16.66 0.81 5.40
C PHE A 274 15.12 0.85 5.47
N LYS A 275 14.46 -0.28 5.23
CA LYS A 275 13.00 -0.41 5.27
C LYS A 275 12.48 -0.86 6.65
N GLU A 276 13.36 -1.24 7.57
CA GLU A 276 12.96 -1.45 8.96
C GLU A 276 12.51 -0.13 9.57
N CYS A 277 11.36 -0.14 10.23
CA CYS A 277 10.80 1.06 10.88
C CYS A 277 11.19 1.15 12.37
N SER A 278 11.95 0.18 12.87
CA SER A 278 12.40 0.11 14.27
C SER A 278 13.87 -0.27 14.33
N ASP A 279 14.64 0.49 15.11
CA ASP A 279 16.04 0.18 15.40
C ASP A 279 16.20 -0.92 16.47
N THR A 280 15.13 -1.23 17.20
CA THR A 280 15.16 -2.15 18.35
C THR A 280 14.48 -3.49 18.08
N GLU A 281 13.55 -3.53 17.13
CA GLU A 281 12.79 -4.74 16.78
C GLU A 281 12.95 -5.07 15.31
N GLN A 282 13.49 -6.27 15.05
CA GLN A 282 13.62 -6.78 13.69
C GLN A 282 12.26 -7.26 13.17
N SER A 283 11.61 -6.40 12.39
CA SER A 283 10.26 -6.64 11.87
C SER A 283 10.27 -7.28 10.48
N LEU A 284 11.40 -7.25 9.76
CA LEU A 284 11.64 -7.83 8.44
C LEU A 284 12.60 -9.02 8.50
N THR A 285 12.42 -9.96 7.57
CA THR A 285 13.22 -11.19 7.53
C THR A 285 14.30 -11.01 6.47
N TYR A 286 15.55 -11.23 6.87
CA TYR A 286 16.72 -11.08 6.01
C TYR A 286 17.01 -12.44 5.39
N PRO A 287 16.79 -12.62 4.08
CA PRO A 287 16.99 -13.90 3.42
C PRO A 287 18.49 -14.25 3.31
N SER A 288 18.78 -15.53 3.19
CA SER A 288 20.12 -16.00 2.81
C SER A 288 20.40 -15.71 1.32
N GLU A 289 21.68 -15.56 0.96
CA GLU A 289 22.11 -15.31 -0.42
C GLU A 289 21.56 -16.38 -1.38
N LYS A 290 21.64 -17.66 -0.99
CA LYS A 290 21.12 -18.78 -1.77
C LYS A 290 19.62 -18.69 -2.04
N LEU A 291 18.84 -18.20 -1.07
CA LEU A 291 17.41 -17.99 -1.29
C LEU A 291 17.16 -16.86 -2.30
N VAL A 292 17.91 -15.75 -2.21
CA VAL A 292 17.81 -14.62 -3.15
C VAL A 292 18.15 -15.07 -4.57
N GLU A 293 19.24 -15.82 -4.76
CA GLU A 293 19.62 -16.40 -6.06
C GLU A 293 18.54 -17.33 -6.62
N THR A 294 17.99 -18.20 -5.77
CA THR A 294 16.94 -19.17 -6.14
C THR A 294 15.67 -18.46 -6.59
N VAL A 295 15.21 -17.46 -5.82
CA VAL A 295 14.03 -16.65 -6.15
C VAL A 295 14.26 -15.83 -7.41
N GLY A 296 15.42 -15.20 -7.57
CA GLY A 296 15.76 -14.44 -8.78
C GLY A 296 15.75 -15.31 -10.06
N THR A 297 16.31 -16.52 -9.96
CA THR A 297 16.28 -17.51 -11.06
C THR A 297 14.85 -17.92 -11.38
N ALA A 298 14.03 -18.20 -10.36
CA ALA A 298 12.63 -18.56 -10.55
C ALA A 298 11.81 -17.43 -11.16
N VAL A 299 12.04 -16.16 -10.76
CA VAL A 299 11.35 -14.99 -11.34
C VAL A 299 11.69 -14.82 -12.82
N THR A 300 12.96 -14.96 -13.19
CA THR A 300 13.39 -14.92 -14.61
C THR A 300 12.69 -16.01 -15.44
N LEU A 301 12.61 -17.22 -14.91
CA LEU A 301 11.90 -18.33 -15.56
C LEU A 301 10.40 -18.06 -15.68
N MET A 302 9.77 -17.56 -14.63
CA MET A 302 8.34 -17.22 -14.64
C MET A 302 8.02 -16.11 -15.65
N GLU A 303 8.87 -15.09 -15.81
CA GLU A 303 8.66 -14.02 -16.81
C GLU A 303 8.69 -14.56 -18.24
N SER A 304 9.64 -15.46 -18.54
CA SER A 304 9.72 -16.15 -19.83
C SER A 304 8.44 -16.93 -20.11
N ILE A 305 8.00 -17.77 -19.15
CA ILE A 305 6.79 -18.59 -19.29
C ILE A 305 5.55 -17.72 -19.42
N MET A 306 5.37 -16.71 -18.58
CA MET A 306 4.18 -15.87 -18.60
C MET A 306 4.06 -15.05 -19.90
N THR A 307 5.19 -14.68 -20.51
CA THR A 307 5.19 -13.97 -21.80
C THR A 307 4.57 -14.82 -22.91
N GLU A 308 4.81 -16.14 -22.90
CA GLU A 308 4.35 -17.04 -23.96
C GLU A 308 3.04 -17.76 -23.62
N ALA A 309 2.85 -18.11 -22.35
CA ALA A 309 1.85 -19.08 -21.91
C ALA A 309 0.76 -18.50 -20.99
N ALA A 310 0.75 -17.19 -20.70
CA ALA A 310 -0.25 -16.59 -19.80
C ALA A 310 -1.72 -16.77 -20.27
N HIS A 311 -1.93 -17.03 -21.56
CA HIS A 311 -3.25 -17.28 -22.14
C HIS A 311 -3.73 -18.74 -22.00
N LEU A 312 -2.86 -19.64 -21.55
CA LEU A 312 -3.18 -21.07 -21.42
C LEU A 312 -3.90 -21.36 -20.11
N ASN A 313 -4.75 -22.39 -20.12
CA ASN A 313 -5.33 -22.94 -18.90
C ASN A 313 -4.23 -23.57 -18.02
N SER A 314 -4.47 -23.58 -16.71
CA SER A 314 -3.57 -24.21 -15.73
C SER A 314 -2.13 -23.65 -15.71
N VAL A 315 -1.97 -22.35 -16.00
CA VAL A 315 -0.64 -21.71 -16.04
C VAL A 315 0.16 -21.89 -14.73
N GLU A 316 -0.51 -21.91 -13.58
CA GLU A 316 0.11 -22.16 -12.28
C GLU A 316 0.79 -23.55 -12.22
N GLN A 317 0.15 -24.58 -12.80
CA GLN A 317 0.70 -25.93 -12.83
C GLN A 317 1.92 -26.03 -13.76
N HIS A 318 1.86 -25.37 -14.92
CA HIS A 318 2.99 -25.30 -15.84
C HIS A 318 4.19 -24.60 -15.20
N ILE A 319 3.97 -23.45 -14.55
CA ILE A 319 5.01 -22.72 -13.83
C ILE A 319 5.58 -23.55 -12.68
N THR A 320 4.71 -24.17 -11.88
CA THR A 320 5.12 -25.01 -10.75
C THR A 320 6.03 -26.16 -11.21
N THR A 321 5.64 -26.82 -12.30
CA THR A 321 6.42 -27.93 -12.88
C THR A 321 7.77 -27.44 -13.39
N ALA A 322 7.79 -26.33 -14.13
CA ALA A 322 9.01 -25.75 -14.68
C ALA A 322 9.98 -25.30 -13.58
N ILE A 323 9.50 -24.62 -12.54
CA ILE A 323 10.34 -24.20 -11.41
C ILE A 323 10.97 -25.43 -10.74
N LYS A 324 10.17 -26.47 -10.44
CA LYS A 324 10.66 -27.68 -9.79
C LYS A 324 11.65 -28.48 -10.63
N SER A 325 11.58 -28.40 -11.96
CA SER A 325 12.49 -29.12 -12.86
C SER A 325 13.78 -28.35 -13.16
N THR A 326 13.75 -27.02 -13.10
CA THR A 326 14.81 -26.16 -13.65
C THR A 326 15.58 -25.38 -12.59
N VAL A 327 14.94 -25.04 -11.47
CA VAL A 327 15.58 -24.27 -10.39
C VAL A 327 16.24 -25.21 -9.39
N ASP A 328 17.48 -24.91 -9.00
CA ASP A 328 18.21 -25.69 -8.00
C ASP A 328 17.69 -25.41 -6.58
N PHE A 329 17.21 -26.46 -5.92
CA PHE A 329 16.78 -26.45 -4.52
C PHE A 329 17.63 -27.37 -3.63
N GLU A 330 18.68 -27.98 -4.18
CA GLU A 330 19.49 -28.99 -3.49
C GLU A 330 20.18 -28.42 -2.25
N TRP A 331 20.56 -27.16 -2.30
CA TRP A 331 21.13 -26.42 -1.17
C TRP A 331 20.27 -26.45 0.11
N ILE A 332 18.94 -26.59 -0.01
CA ILE A 332 18.04 -26.74 1.15
C ILE A 332 18.25 -28.07 1.84
N ARG A 333 18.55 -29.13 1.07
CA ARG A 333 18.85 -30.46 1.63
C ARG A 333 20.24 -30.50 2.25
N CYS A 334 21.22 -29.81 1.65
CA CYS A 334 22.60 -29.78 2.13
C CYS A 334 22.81 -28.89 3.36
N SER A 335 22.24 -27.68 3.35
CA SER A 335 22.46 -26.66 4.39
C SER A 335 21.31 -26.55 5.38
N GLY A 336 20.14 -27.10 5.05
CA GLY A 336 18.97 -27.15 5.91
C GLY A 336 18.72 -28.55 6.48
N CYS A 337 17.45 -28.89 6.66
CA CYS A 337 17.02 -30.19 7.15
C CYS A 337 16.46 -31.05 6.02
N SER A 338 17.02 -32.23 5.80
CA SER A 338 16.56 -33.18 4.78
C SER A 338 15.09 -33.62 4.97
N LEU A 339 14.62 -33.70 6.22
CA LEU A 339 13.22 -34.03 6.55
C LEU A 339 12.23 -32.95 6.07
N HIS A 340 12.66 -31.69 6.03
CA HIS A 340 11.81 -30.56 5.64
C HIS A 340 12.02 -30.12 4.18
N HIS A 341 12.99 -30.71 3.47
CA HIS A 341 13.39 -30.29 2.13
C HIS A 341 12.20 -30.17 1.16
N GLN A 342 11.44 -31.24 0.94
CA GLN A 342 10.29 -31.22 0.01
C GLN A 342 9.21 -30.22 0.42
N ARG A 343 8.91 -30.15 1.72
CA ARG A 343 7.91 -29.21 2.26
C ARG A 343 8.32 -27.75 2.05
N ILE A 344 9.60 -27.44 2.21
CA ILE A 344 10.16 -26.10 1.99
C ILE A 344 10.09 -25.75 0.50
N VAL A 345 10.55 -26.65 -0.37
CA VAL A 345 10.49 -26.44 -1.84
C VAL A 345 9.06 -26.17 -2.29
N ASP A 346 8.10 -27.01 -1.89
CA ASP A 346 6.69 -26.82 -2.22
C ASP A 346 6.14 -25.49 -1.72
N SER A 347 6.55 -25.06 -0.54
CA SER A 347 6.10 -23.81 0.06
C SER A 347 6.71 -22.59 -0.64
N ILE A 348 7.98 -22.64 -1.02
CA ILE A 348 8.64 -21.60 -1.81
C ILE A 348 7.95 -21.45 -3.17
N VAL A 349 7.76 -22.55 -3.90
CA VAL A 349 7.13 -22.53 -5.23
C VAL A 349 5.71 -22.00 -5.15
N ARG A 350 4.93 -22.42 -4.14
CA ARG A 350 3.57 -21.90 -3.91
C ARG A 350 3.55 -20.40 -3.61
N CYS A 351 4.52 -19.89 -2.83
CA CYS A 351 4.60 -18.46 -2.56
C CYS A 351 4.95 -17.69 -3.84
N LEU A 352 5.92 -18.18 -4.63
CA LEU A 352 6.32 -17.58 -5.90
C LEU A 352 5.14 -17.45 -6.86
N THR A 353 4.39 -18.54 -7.11
CA THR A 353 3.25 -18.49 -8.05
C THR A 353 2.16 -17.53 -7.58
N ARG A 354 1.83 -17.55 -6.29
CA ARG A 354 0.79 -16.70 -5.69
C ARG A 354 1.15 -15.21 -5.68
N ILE A 355 2.43 -14.88 -5.58
CA ILE A 355 2.89 -13.49 -5.63
C ILE A 355 3.01 -13.04 -7.08
N TYR A 356 3.68 -13.84 -7.92
CA TYR A 356 4.12 -13.42 -9.24
C TYR A 356 3.00 -13.37 -10.27
N ILE A 357 2.11 -14.36 -10.33
CA ILE A 357 1.05 -14.41 -11.35
C ILE A 357 0.11 -13.19 -11.24
N PRO A 358 -0.45 -12.85 -10.05
CA PRO A 358 -1.28 -11.66 -9.91
C PRO A 358 -0.50 -10.36 -10.19
N TRP A 359 0.77 -10.29 -9.77
CA TRP A 359 1.63 -9.14 -10.04
C TRP A 359 1.82 -8.94 -11.55
N TRP A 360 2.12 -10.00 -12.30
CA TRP A 360 2.31 -9.94 -13.75
C TRP A 360 1.02 -9.49 -14.46
N CYS A 361 -0.13 -10.04 -14.07
CA CYS A 361 -1.43 -9.63 -14.61
C CYS A 361 -1.72 -8.14 -14.32
N LYS A 362 -1.50 -7.69 -13.08
CA LYS A 362 -1.65 -6.28 -12.70
C LYS A 362 -0.72 -5.37 -13.50
N ARG A 363 0.55 -5.76 -13.66
CA ARG A 363 1.56 -5.03 -14.46
C ARG A 363 1.09 -4.90 -15.91
N ARG A 364 0.65 -5.99 -16.54
CA ARG A 364 0.13 -5.98 -17.92
C ARG A 364 -1.12 -5.11 -18.07
N ASN A 365 -2.06 -5.19 -17.12
CA ASN A 365 -3.25 -4.35 -17.12
C ASN A 365 -2.91 -2.86 -16.99
N ARG A 366 -1.97 -2.49 -16.10
CA ARG A 366 -1.49 -1.10 -15.99
C ARG A 366 -0.92 -0.58 -17.31
N MET A 367 -0.07 -1.37 -17.97
CA MET A 367 0.49 -0.99 -19.28
C MET A 367 -0.60 -0.76 -20.35
N MET A 368 -1.63 -1.60 -20.38
CA MET A 368 -2.76 -1.42 -21.30
C MET A 368 -3.57 -0.15 -21.00
N THR A 369 -3.80 0.14 -19.71
CA THR A 369 -4.52 1.34 -19.25
C THR A 369 -3.73 2.62 -19.51
N GLU A 370 -2.42 2.63 -19.27
CA GLU A 370 -1.55 3.76 -19.58
C GLU A 370 -1.54 4.07 -21.08
N ALA A 371 -1.42 3.04 -21.92
CA ALA A 371 -1.52 3.21 -23.37
C ALA A 371 -2.89 3.78 -23.77
N ALA A 372 -3.98 3.37 -23.10
CA ALA A 372 -5.30 3.94 -23.34
C ALA A 372 -5.40 5.41 -22.90
N ARG A 373 -4.82 5.76 -21.74
CA ARG A 373 -4.76 7.15 -21.23
C ARG A 373 -3.94 8.04 -22.15
N GLN A 374 -2.77 7.60 -22.62
CA GLN A 374 -1.95 8.35 -23.57
C GLN A 374 -2.71 8.62 -24.86
N ARG A 375 -3.36 7.60 -25.44
CA ARG A 375 -4.24 7.79 -26.62
C ARG A 375 -5.36 8.80 -26.37
N ALA A 376 -5.96 8.78 -25.17
CA ALA A 376 -7.00 9.75 -24.80
C ALA A 376 -6.44 11.17 -24.66
N THR A 377 -5.27 11.34 -24.06
CA THR A 377 -4.57 12.62 -23.92
C THR A 377 -4.17 13.16 -25.29
N GLU A 378 -3.61 12.35 -26.18
CA GLU A 378 -3.29 12.73 -27.56
C GLU A 378 -4.53 13.19 -28.33
N ARG A 379 -5.65 12.48 -28.17
CA ARG A 379 -6.94 12.91 -28.75
C ARG A 379 -7.39 14.27 -28.21
N LYS A 380 -7.28 14.50 -26.89
CA LYS A 380 -7.60 15.81 -26.27
C LYS A 380 -6.68 16.92 -26.79
N MET A 381 -5.38 16.67 -26.88
CA MET A 381 -4.40 17.63 -27.39
C MET A 381 -4.66 17.96 -28.86
N LYS A 382 -5.03 16.97 -29.70
CA LYS A 382 -5.45 17.22 -31.09
C LYS A 382 -6.70 18.07 -31.20
N ILE A 383 -7.69 17.87 -30.32
CA ILE A 383 -8.90 18.70 -30.28
C ILE A 383 -8.53 20.14 -29.90
N LEU A 384 -7.65 20.33 -28.92
CA LEU A 384 -7.20 21.65 -28.46
C LEU A 384 -6.31 22.38 -29.48
N SER A 385 -5.60 21.67 -30.36
CA SER A 385 -4.78 22.28 -31.42
C SER A 385 -5.55 22.66 -32.69
N HIS A 386 -6.85 22.38 -32.74
CA HIS A 386 -7.74 22.77 -33.85
C HIS A 386 -8.70 23.92 -33.48
N GLN A 387 -8.44 24.63 -32.38
CA GLN A 387 -8.93 25.98 -32.09
C GLN A 387 -7.78 26.97 -32.24
#